data_AF-A0A1Y1RME3-F1
#
_entry.id   AF-A0A1Y1RME3-F1
#
_cell.length_a   1.000
_cell.length_b   1.000
_cell.length_c   1.000
_cell.angle_alpha   90.00
_cell.angle_beta   90.00
_cell.angle_gamma   90.00
#
_symmetry.space_group_name_H-M   'P 1'
#
loop_
_entity.id
_entity.type
_entity.pdbx_description
1 polymer ?
#
loop_
_entity_poly.entity_id
_entity_poly.type
_entity_poly.pdbx_seq_one_letter_code
_entity_poly.pdbx_strand_id
1 'polypeptide(L)'
;MKNRGLFIIFFSGLFFLQGALSPVFCQNGNWTQWRGSNRDGISQEKILKKWPETGPKELWRIKLGNGFSAISVVDDKLYTMFTDGKNEHAICLLAKDGSEVWRTQTDKNFPEEFGDGPRCTPLIDGDVVYVISAYAKLYALNIKDGSEIWSHDFISEFGAQMPKYAFSMTPIIEGDILYTDVGGKRGYSVMAFDKMTGKVVWHSQTDMPGYSSPISATINGLNHIVFLTGTKVVGLDPIDGHLYWEFPWTTNGFINAATPIFIPEDKIFISAGYGKGAALLQIDVEGKNATANLIWVAKKMKNHMATSIYLDGYIYGFDDRILKCIDAETGKMAWKNRGFGEGTLVYADGHFIVLGDKGKLALLKATPKAFEQVADGGKPLNDSCWTVPTLANGRLYLRSKTEVVCFDLKPK
;
A
#
# COMPACT_ATOMS: atom_id res chain seq x y z
N MET A 1 -4.21 -75.83 -38.94
CA MET A 1 -2.79 -75.48 -39.20
C MET A 1 -2.70 -73.98 -39.40
N LYS A 2 -1.61 -73.40 -38.91
CA LYS A 2 -1.35 -71.98 -38.63
C LYS A 2 -1.68 -71.03 -39.79
N ASN A 3 -2.34 -69.91 -39.48
CA ASN A 3 -1.98 -68.62 -40.08
C ASN A 3 -2.26 -67.48 -39.08
N ARG A 4 -1.21 -66.75 -38.72
CA ARG A 4 -1.21 -65.60 -37.81
C ARG A 4 -1.48 -64.35 -38.63
N GLY A 5 -2.62 -63.68 -38.39
CA GLY A 5 -2.86 -62.31 -38.82
C GLY A 5 -2.51 -61.34 -37.70
N LEU A 6 -1.51 -60.50 -37.93
CA LEU A 6 -1.05 -59.45 -37.01
C LEU A 6 -1.87 -58.18 -37.29
N PHE A 7 -2.78 -57.80 -36.41
CA PHE A 7 -3.42 -56.48 -36.43
C PHE A 7 -2.63 -55.52 -35.52
N ILE A 8 -2.06 -54.48 -36.12
CA ILE A 8 -1.40 -53.38 -35.42
C ILE A 8 -2.51 -52.39 -34.99
N ILE A 9 -2.70 -52.23 -33.68
CA ILE A 9 -3.54 -51.17 -33.11
C ILE A 9 -2.63 -49.98 -32.83
N PHE A 10 -2.87 -48.85 -33.51
CA PHE A 10 -2.27 -47.57 -33.17
C PHE A 10 -2.90 -47.02 -31.89
N PHE A 11 -2.14 -46.95 -30.80
CA PHE A 11 -2.49 -46.12 -29.64
C PHE A 11 -2.00 -44.69 -29.92
N SER A 12 -2.94 -43.78 -30.20
CA SER A 12 -2.68 -42.34 -30.17
C SER A 12 -2.56 -41.88 -28.72
N GLY A 13 -1.33 -41.77 -28.22
CA GLY A 13 -1.06 -41.14 -26.93
C GLY A 13 -1.26 -39.63 -27.03
N LEU A 14 -2.32 -39.11 -26.40
CA LEU A 14 -2.40 -37.68 -26.07
C LEU A 14 -1.37 -37.39 -24.95
N PHE A 15 -0.29 -36.71 -25.30
CA PHE A 15 0.58 -36.07 -24.32
C PHE A 15 -0.14 -34.83 -23.76
N PHE A 16 -0.66 -34.93 -22.54
CA PHE A 16 -0.95 -33.76 -21.73
C PHE A 16 0.38 -33.11 -21.34
N LEU A 17 0.75 -32.01 -22.00
CA LEU A 17 1.75 -31.09 -21.50
C LEU A 17 1.19 -30.45 -20.23
N GLN A 18 1.54 -31.02 -19.07
CA GLN A 18 1.48 -30.30 -17.80
C GLN A 18 2.40 -29.09 -17.94
N GLY A 19 1.80 -27.92 -18.17
CA GLY A 19 2.50 -26.65 -18.04
C GLY A 19 3.02 -26.55 -16.61
N ALA A 20 4.33 -26.70 -16.45
CA ALA A 20 4.98 -26.39 -15.19
C ALA A 20 4.74 -24.89 -14.93
N LEU A 21 3.92 -24.60 -13.92
CA LEU A 21 3.87 -23.28 -13.31
C LEU A 21 5.26 -23.03 -12.73
N SER A 22 6.09 -22.31 -13.47
CA SER A 22 7.32 -21.75 -12.92
C SER A 22 6.92 -20.89 -11.73
N PRO A 23 7.44 -21.15 -10.52
CA PRO A 23 7.24 -20.21 -9.42
C PRO A 23 7.81 -18.87 -9.88
N VAL A 24 6.98 -17.83 -9.86
CA VAL A 24 7.46 -16.46 -9.95
C VAL A 24 8.30 -16.26 -8.70
N PHE A 25 9.61 -16.44 -8.84
CA PHE A 25 10.54 -16.04 -7.80
C PHE A 25 10.37 -14.53 -7.66
N CYS A 26 9.73 -14.13 -6.56
CA CYS A 26 9.82 -12.75 -6.09
C CYS A 26 11.32 -12.46 -5.97
N GLN A 27 11.84 -11.61 -6.86
CA GLN A 27 13.21 -11.15 -6.77
C GLN A 27 13.34 -10.48 -5.40
N ASN A 28 14.10 -11.15 -4.51
CA ASN A 28 14.32 -10.70 -3.15
C ASN A 28 14.78 -9.24 -3.16
N GLY A 29 13.88 -8.32 -2.77
CA GLY A 29 14.19 -6.89 -2.59
C GLY A 29 13.37 -5.90 -3.42
N ASN A 30 12.44 -6.33 -4.28
CA ASN A 30 11.49 -5.39 -4.92
C ASN A 30 10.40 -4.92 -3.95
N TRP A 31 10.02 -3.64 -4.07
CA TRP A 31 8.98 -2.99 -3.28
C TRP A 31 8.00 -2.32 -4.25
N THR A 32 7.18 -3.11 -4.92
CA THR A 32 6.46 -2.66 -6.12
C THR A 32 5.17 -1.87 -5.83
N GLN A 33 4.78 -1.75 -4.57
CA GLN A 33 3.49 -1.18 -4.21
C GLN A 33 3.46 -0.58 -2.79
N TRP A 34 2.35 0.09 -2.48
CA TRP A 34 2.04 0.64 -1.16
C TRP A 34 2.33 -0.38 -0.04
N ARG A 35 3.23 -0.02 0.88
CA ARG A 35 3.64 -0.83 2.04
C ARG A 35 4.25 -2.20 1.69
N GLY A 36 4.85 -2.34 0.52
CA GLY A 36 5.63 -3.52 0.15
C GLY A 36 4.79 -4.60 -0.51
N SER A 37 5.42 -5.73 -0.86
CA SER A 37 4.82 -6.78 -1.69
C SER A 37 3.48 -7.31 -1.17
N ASN A 38 3.27 -7.29 0.16
CA ASN A 38 2.07 -7.81 0.81
C ASN A 38 1.15 -6.70 1.37
N ARG A 39 1.48 -5.43 1.15
CA ARG A 39 0.79 -4.25 1.73
C ARG A 39 0.72 -4.20 3.27
N ASP A 40 1.55 -4.99 3.96
CA ASP A 40 1.55 -5.14 5.43
C ASP A 40 2.62 -4.27 6.12
N GLY A 41 3.50 -3.60 5.35
CA GLY A 41 4.61 -2.81 5.88
C GLY A 41 5.74 -3.66 6.42
N ILE A 42 5.85 -4.93 6.03
CA ILE A 42 6.88 -5.87 6.47
C ILE A 42 7.81 -6.21 5.31
N SER A 43 9.09 -5.90 5.46
CA SER A 43 10.16 -6.38 4.58
C SER A 43 10.75 -7.68 5.10
N GLN A 44 11.04 -8.61 4.18
CA GLN A 44 11.76 -9.85 4.47
C GLN A 44 13.29 -9.67 4.46
N GLU A 45 13.78 -8.47 4.16
CA GLU A 45 15.21 -8.20 4.10
C GLU A 45 15.87 -8.17 5.48
N LYS A 46 17.15 -8.54 5.50
CA LYS A 46 18.04 -8.32 6.64
C LYS A 46 18.59 -6.91 6.60
N ILE A 47 18.75 -6.29 7.77
CA ILE A 47 19.20 -4.89 7.85
C ILE A 47 20.38 -4.70 8.80
N LEU A 48 21.11 -3.60 8.59
CA LEU A 48 22.10 -3.08 9.53
C LEU A 48 21.42 -2.59 10.81
N LYS A 49 21.62 -3.32 11.91
CA LYS A 49 20.97 -3.07 13.22
C LYS A 49 21.68 -2.05 14.11
N LYS A 50 22.93 -1.70 13.79
CA LYS A 50 23.73 -0.74 14.56
C LYS A 50 24.13 0.41 13.65
N TRP A 51 23.72 1.60 14.02
CA TRP A 51 24.09 2.81 13.30
C TRP A 51 25.16 3.60 14.07
N PRO A 52 26.03 4.34 13.38
CA PRO A 52 26.78 5.44 13.98
C PRO A 52 25.86 6.43 14.67
N GLU A 53 26.40 7.28 15.57
CA GLU A 53 25.63 8.35 16.23
C GLU A 53 24.99 9.33 15.24
N THR A 54 25.55 9.45 14.04
CA THR A 54 25.03 10.27 12.94
C THR A 54 23.94 9.58 12.11
N GLY A 55 23.52 8.36 12.49
CA GLY A 55 22.62 7.52 11.72
C GLY A 55 23.32 6.68 10.65
N PRO A 56 22.55 5.92 9.84
CA PRO A 56 23.08 5.05 8.80
C PRO A 56 23.79 5.86 7.70
N LYS A 57 24.62 5.19 6.90
CA LYS A 57 25.41 5.85 5.85
C LYS A 57 24.49 6.38 4.75
N GLU A 58 24.44 7.71 4.59
CA GLU A 58 23.79 8.35 3.44
C GLU A 58 24.55 7.98 2.16
N LEU A 59 23.83 7.51 1.14
CA LEU A 59 24.37 7.21 -0.18
C LEU A 59 24.21 8.40 -1.12
N TRP A 60 23.04 9.02 -1.11
CA TRP A 60 22.73 10.21 -1.90
C TRP A 60 21.46 10.88 -1.38
N ARG A 61 21.27 12.12 -1.83
CA ARG A 61 20.09 12.95 -1.56
C ARG A 61 19.80 13.84 -2.76
N ILE A 62 18.51 13.97 -3.07
CA ILE A 62 18.03 14.87 -4.13
C ILE A 62 16.92 15.77 -3.59
N LYS A 63 16.89 17.01 -4.11
CA LYS A 63 15.68 17.82 -4.07
C LYS A 63 14.79 17.38 -5.21
N LEU A 64 13.49 17.21 -4.95
CA LEU A 64 12.54 16.78 -5.96
C LEU A 64 11.45 17.84 -6.17
N GLY A 65 10.62 18.04 -5.16
CA GLY A 65 9.49 18.96 -5.16
C GLY A 65 8.41 18.46 -4.20
N ASN A 66 7.32 19.21 -4.05
CA ASN A 66 6.29 18.89 -3.06
C ASN A 66 5.61 17.54 -3.39
N GLY A 67 5.16 16.83 -2.37
CA GLY A 67 4.34 15.63 -2.50
C GLY A 67 4.55 14.64 -1.37
N PHE A 68 3.64 13.69 -1.25
CA PHE A 68 3.64 12.68 -0.18
C PHE A 68 3.60 11.24 -0.72
N SER A 69 3.68 11.07 -2.04
CA SER A 69 3.82 9.78 -2.72
C SER A 69 4.97 8.96 -2.13
N ALA A 70 4.70 7.70 -1.75
CA ALA A 70 5.77 6.79 -1.37
C ALA A 70 6.60 6.36 -2.59
N ILE A 71 7.64 5.59 -2.32
CA ILE A 71 8.59 5.15 -3.34
C ILE A 71 8.34 3.67 -3.58
N SER A 72 8.10 3.33 -4.83
CA SER A 72 8.13 1.93 -5.27
C SER A 72 9.48 1.63 -5.93
N VAL A 73 9.97 0.41 -5.75
CA VAL A 73 11.30 -0.01 -6.21
C VAL A 73 11.18 -1.30 -6.99
N VAL A 74 11.72 -1.29 -8.20
CA VAL A 74 11.96 -2.49 -9.01
C VAL A 74 13.41 -2.45 -9.46
N ASP A 75 14.16 -3.48 -9.12
CA ASP A 75 15.59 -3.61 -9.41
C ASP A 75 16.38 -2.37 -8.95
N ASP A 76 16.90 -1.60 -9.91
CA ASP A 76 17.72 -0.41 -9.70
C ASP A 76 16.98 0.90 -9.99
N LYS A 77 15.64 0.87 -10.06
CA LYS A 77 14.79 2.04 -10.34
C LYS A 77 13.81 2.34 -9.22
N LEU A 78 13.60 3.63 -8.99
CA LEU A 78 12.67 4.17 -8.01
C LEU A 78 11.55 4.91 -8.74
N TYR A 79 10.32 4.71 -8.30
CA TYR A 79 9.13 5.32 -8.87
C TYR A 79 8.39 6.07 -7.77
N THR A 80 8.09 7.35 -8.01
CA THR A 80 7.33 8.18 -7.09
C THR A 80 6.61 9.29 -7.85
N MET A 81 5.88 10.15 -7.16
CA MET A 81 5.22 11.31 -7.75
C MET A 81 5.56 12.59 -7.01
N PHE A 82 5.56 13.73 -7.68
CA PHE A 82 5.79 15.04 -7.05
C PHE A 82 5.16 16.17 -7.86
N THR A 83 5.14 17.38 -7.31
CA THR A 83 4.82 18.61 -8.04
C THR A 83 6.01 19.55 -8.06
N ASP A 84 6.24 20.19 -9.20
CA ASP A 84 7.23 21.27 -9.37
C ASP A 84 6.67 22.65 -8.95
N GLY A 85 5.45 22.66 -8.38
CA GLY A 85 4.70 23.86 -7.99
C GLY A 85 3.70 24.32 -9.05
N LYS A 86 3.85 23.88 -10.31
CA LYS A 86 2.91 24.16 -11.41
C LYS A 86 2.21 22.90 -11.89
N ASN A 87 2.96 21.82 -12.08
CA ASN A 87 2.49 20.56 -12.64
C ASN A 87 2.85 19.41 -11.71
N GLU A 88 1.96 18.42 -11.68
CA GLU A 88 2.18 17.13 -11.03
C GLU A 88 2.83 16.15 -12.02
N HIS A 89 3.78 15.36 -11.54
CA HIS A 89 4.53 14.39 -12.33
C HIS A 89 4.65 13.04 -11.63
N ALA A 90 4.53 11.96 -12.41
CA ALA A 90 5.13 10.67 -12.09
C ALA A 90 6.59 10.67 -12.58
N ILE A 91 7.50 10.07 -11.82
CA ILE A 91 8.94 10.09 -12.12
C ILE A 91 9.59 8.73 -11.85
N CYS A 92 10.55 8.38 -12.71
CA CYS A 92 11.49 7.28 -12.50
C CYS A 92 12.90 7.83 -12.24
N LEU A 93 13.56 7.30 -11.21
CA LEU A 93 14.92 7.66 -10.81
C LEU A 93 15.81 6.43 -10.75
N LEU A 94 17.12 6.59 -10.92
CA LEU A 94 18.10 5.55 -10.65
C LEU A 94 18.36 5.41 -9.15
N ALA A 95 18.28 4.19 -8.63
CA ALA A 95 18.56 3.86 -7.23
C ALA A 95 20.02 4.12 -6.83
N LYS A 96 20.93 4.17 -7.81
CA LYS A 96 22.37 4.38 -7.61
C LYS A 96 22.68 5.78 -7.05
N ASP A 97 22.01 6.81 -7.57
CA ASP A 97 22.36 8.22 -7.30
C ASP A 97 21.16 9.18 -7.27
N GLY A 98 19.94 8.70 -7.52
CA GLY A 98 18.74 9.52 -7.59
C GLY A 98 18.61 10.34 -8.88
N SER A 99 19.44 10.08 -9.90
CA SER A 99 19.31 10.76 -11.19
C SER A 99 18.02 10.34 -11.92
N GLU A 100 17.42 11.29 -12.63
CA GLU A 100 16.17 11.06 -13.35
C GLU A 100 16.38 10.25 -14.62
N VAL A 101 15.50 9.27 -14.84
CA VAL A 101 15.41 8.48 -16.07
C VAL A 101 14.34 9.06 -16.99
N TRP A 102 13.13 9.27 -16.45
CA TRP A 102 12.01 9.87 -17.15
C TRP A 102 11.07 10.54 -16.15
N ARG A 103 10.27 11.50 -16.62
CA ARG A 103 9.11 12.03 -15.90
C ARG A 103 7.94 12.20 -16.86
N THR A 104 6.73 12.02 -16.35
CA THR A 104 5.48 12.19 -17.08
C THR A 104 4.58 13.13 -16.30
N GLN A 105 4.12 14.21 -16.94
CA GLN A 105 3.14 15.09 -16.32
C GLN A 105 1.81 14.35 -16.19
N THR A 106 1.33 14.18 -14.95
CA THR A 106 0.06 13.50 -14.63
C THR A 106 -1.09 14.49 -14.46
N ASP A 107 -0.81 15.69 -13.97
CA ASP A 107 -1.82 16.72 -13.78
C ASP A 107 -1.23 18.13 -13.58
N LYS A 108 -2.08 19.11 -13.28
CA LYS A 108 -1.67 20.40 -12.69
C LYS A 108 -1.43 20.23 -11.18
N ASN A 109 -0.74 21.20 -10.56
CA ASN A 109 -0.56 21.22 -9.11
C ASN A 109 -1.90 21.26 -8.36
N PHE A 110 -2.06 20.42 -7.35
CA PHE A 110 -3.15 20.50 -6.37
C PHE A 110 -2.67 21.27 -5.14
N PRO A 111 -3.12 22.52 -4.93
CA PRO A 111 -2.74 23.31 -3.76
C PRO A 111 -3.49 22.84 -2.51
N GLU A 112 -2.78 22.66 -1.40
CA GLU A 112 -3.40 22.25 -0.13
C GLU A 112 -2.65 22.86 1.07
N GLU A 113 -3.38 23.25 2.11
CA GLU A 113 -2.85 24.02 3.26
C GLU A 113 -1.68 23.32 3.98
N PHE A 114 -1.66 22.00 3.96
CA PHE A 114 -0.65 21.16 4.60
C PHE A 114 0.44 20.64 3.63
N GLY A 115 0.24 20.79 2.33
CA GLY A 115 1.23 20.46 1.32
C GLY A 115 0.62 20.07 -0.02
N ASP A 116 1.21 20.63 -1.07
CA ASP A 116 0.75 20.44 -2.43
C ASP A 116 1.10 19.07 -3.03
N GLY A 117 0.41 18.73 -4.11
CA GLY A 117 0.83 17.69 -5.05
C GLY A 117 0.32 16.28 -4.75
N PRO A 118 0.95 15.25 -5.32
CA PRO A 118 0.42 13.89 -5.33
C PRO A 118 0.71 13.14 -4.03
N ARG A 119 -0.16 12.18 -3.73
CA ARG A 119 -0.13 11.36 -2.49
C ARG A 119 -0.14 9.85 -2.77
N CYS A 120 -0.61 9.43 -3.94
CA CYS A 120 -0.65 8.01 -4.34
C CYS A 120 0.78 7.45 -4.49
N THR A 121 0.98 6.18 -4.15
CA THR A 121 2.23 5.45 -4.38
C THR A 121 2.14 4.73 -5.71
N PRO A 122 3.12 4.84 -6.63
CA PRO A 122 3.07 4.10 -7.88
C PRO A 122 2.97 2.58 -7.64
N LEU A 123 2.01 1.92 -8.28
CA LEU A 123 1.90 0.47 -8.30
C LEU A 123 2.61 -0.06 -9.55
N ILE A 124 3.49 -1.04 -9.40
CA ILE A 124 4.24 -1.61 -10.52
C ILE A 124 3.88 -3.07 -10.69
N ASP A 125 3.48 -3.44 -11.91
CA ASP A 125 3.23 -4.82 -12.32
C ASP A 125 3.83 -5.05 -13.72
N GLY A 126 4.84 -5.91 -13.79
CA GLY A 126 5.60 -6.16 -15.02
C GLY A 126 6.19 -4.88 -15.62
N ASP A 127 5.81 -4.59 -16.87
CA ASP A 127 6.29 -3.44 -17.65
C ASP A 127 5.42 -2.18 -17.50
N VAL A 128 4.51 -2.14 -16.52
CA VAL A 128 3.53 -1.04 -16.35
C VAL A 128 3.62 -0.42 -14.97
N VAL A 129 3.57 0.92 -14.93
CA VAL A 129 3.49 1.74 -13.72
C VAL A 129 2.11 2.38 -13.67
N TYR A 130 1.34 2.07 -12.62
CA TYR A 130 0.01 2.61 -12.37
C TYR A 130 0.08 3.73 -11.33
N VAL A 131 -0.49 4.88 -11.64
CA VAL A 131 -0.51 6.06 -10.75
C VAL A 131 -1.88 6.72 -10.77
N ILE A 132 -2.27 7.32 -9.63
CA ILE A 132 -3.46 8.19 -9.55
C ILE A 132 -3.01 9.60 -9.19
N SER A 133 -3.38 10.58 -10.02
CA SER A 133 -3.09 11.99 -9.77
C SER A 133 -3.89 12.56 -8.61
N ALA A 134 -3.46 13.70 -8.06
CA ALA A 134 -4.22 14.40 -7.02
C ALA A 134 -5.65 14.76 -7.46
N TYR A 135 -5.89 14.96 -8.76
CA TYR A 135 -7.18 15.23 -9.38
C TYR A 135 -7.84 13.99 -10.00
N ALA A 136 -7.57 12.80 -9.44
CA ALA A 136 -8.32 11.57 -9.74
C ALA A 136 -8.13 11.01 -11.16
N LYS A 137 -6.99 11.27 -11.79
CA LYS A 137 -6.65 10.62 -13.07
C LYS A 137 -5.81 9.39 -12.83
N LEU A 138 -6.35 8.23 -13.17
CA LEU A 138 -5.63 6.96 -13.19
C LEU A 138 -4.88 6.84 -14.51
N TYR A 139 -3.58 6.55 -14.46
CA TYR A 139 -2.76 6.28 -15.62
C TYR A 139 -2.12 4.90 -15.51
N ALA A 140 -2.04 4.20 -16.63
CA ALA A 140 -1.08 3.14 -16.86
C ALA A 140 0.05 3.69 -17.75
N LEU A 141 1.28 3.65 -17.24
CA LEU A 141 2.45 4.20 -17.91
C LEU A 141 3.43 3.08 -18.25
N ASN A 142 4.10 3.18 -19.40
CA ASN A 142 5.17 2.28 -19.78
C ASN A 142 6.37 2.46 -18.82
N ILE A 143 6.85 1.38 -18.21
CA ILE A 143 7.94 1.44 -17.22
C ILE A 143 9.26 1.98 -17.78
N LYS A 144 9.48 1.85 -19.10
CA LYS A 144 10.76 2.16 -19.76
C LYS A 144 10.92 3.65 -19.98
N ASP A 145 9.87 4.35 -20.37
CA ASP A 145 9.93 5.75 -20.81
C ASP A 145 8.84 6.65 -20.20
N GLY A 146 7.92 6.11 -19.42
CA GLY A 146 6.83 6.85 -18.79
C GLY A 146 5.69 7.22 -19.75
N SER A 147 5.71 6.74 -21.00
CA SER A 147 4.65 7.00 -21.98
C SER A 147 3.30 6.43 -21.53
N GLU A 148 2.22 7.15 -21.79
CA GLU A 148 0.87 6.70 -21.44
C GLU A 148 0.45 5.50 -22.30
N ILE A 149 -0.01 4.43 -21.66
CA ILE A 149 -0.62 3.26 -22.30
C ILE A 149 -2.14 3.48 -22.38
N TRP A 150 -2.75 3.83 -21.26
CA TRP A 150 -4.15 4.23 -21.14
C TRP A 150 -4.35 5.08 -19.89
N SER A 151 -5.46 5.83 -19.83
CA SER A 151 -5.83 6.63 -18.66
C SER A 151 -7.35 6.70 -18.47
N HIS A 152 -7.76 7.02 -17.24
CA HIS A 152 -9.13 7.36 -16.88
C HIS A 152 -9.18 8.60 -15.99
N ASP A 153 -10.07 9.54 -16.29
CA ASP A 153 -10.42 10.67 -15.43
C ASP A 153 -11.68 10.32 -14.64
N PHE A 154 -11.51 9.98 -13.36
CA PHE A 154 -12.61 9.51 -12.51
C PHE A 154 -13.74 10.53 -12.35
N ILE A 155 -13.42 11.82 -12.40
CA ILE A 155 -14.40 12.89 -12.21
C ILE A 155 -15.28 12.98 -13.46
N SER A 156 -14.68 13.07 -14.63
CA SER A 156 -15.41 13.26 -15.88
C SER A 156 -16.11 11.98 -16.38
N GLU A 157 -15.51 10.82 -16.17
CA GLU A 157 -16.03 9.54 -16.68
C GLU A 157 -17.02 8.88 -15.71
N PHE A 158 -16.77 8.98 -14.40
CA PHE A 158 -17.50 8.21 -13.38
C PHE A 158 -18.20 9.10 -12.34
N GLY A 159 -18.09 10.42 -12.47
CA GLY A 159 -18.72 11.36 -11.55
C GLY A 159 -18.14 11.29 -10.14
N ALA A 160 -16.85 10.96 -10.03
CA ALA A 160 -16.13 10.99 -8.76
C ALA A 160 -16.19 12.38 -8.13
N GLN A 161 -16.26 12.39 -6.80
CA GLN A 161 -16.24 13.63 -6.03
C GLN A 161 -14.86 13.85 -5.45
N MET A 162 -14.43 15.10 -5.46
CA MET A 162 -13.10 15.48 -5.04
C MET A 162 -13.01 15.51 -3.49
N PRO A 163 -12.27 14.59 -2.84
CA PRO A 163 -11.96 14.68 -1.42
C PRO A 163 -11.19 15.96 -1.03
N LYS A 164 -11.30 16.38 0.23
CA LYS A 164 -10.61 17.57 0.77
C LYS A 164 -9.10 17.53 0.52
N TYR A 165 -8.45 16.38 0.76
CA TYR A 165 -6.98 16.26 0.72
C TYR A 165 -6.46 15.50 -0.51
N ALA A 166 -7.09 15.69 -1.67
CA ALA A 166 -6.75 15.00 -2.92
C ALA A 166 -6.99 13.48 -2.92
N PHE A 167 -6.92 12.86 -4.10
CA PHE A 167 -6.83 11.41 -4.21
C PHE A 167 -5.45 10.95 -3.70
N SER A 168 -5.45 9.91 -2.87
CA SER A 168 -4.23 9.41 -2.21
C SER A 168 -4.14 7.89 -2.16
N MET A 169 -5.20 7.21 -2.59
CA MET A 169 -5.28 5.77 -2.50
C MET A 169 -4.47 5.12 -3.63
N THR A 170 -3.80 4.01 -3.31
CA THR A 170 -3.02 3.23 -4.29
C THR A 170 -3.85 2.00 -4.72
N PRO A 171 -4.15 1.83 -6.03
CA PRO A 171 -4.86 0.66 -6.55
C PRO A 171 -4.20 -0.65 -6.15
N ILE A 172 -4.88 -1.77 -6.30
CA ILE A 172 -4.32 -3.11 -6.13
C ILE A 172 -4.57 -3.95 -7.39
N ILE A 173 -3.64 -4.85 -7.72
CA ILE A 173 -3.79 -5.79 -8.83
C ILE A 173 -3.91 -7.21 -8.28
N GLU A 174 -4.88 -7.96 -8.79
CA GLU A 174 -4.97 -9.42 -8.64
C GLU A 174 -5.16 -10.04 -10.02
N GLY A 175 -4.20 -10.89 -10.44
CA GLY A 175 -4.19 -11.44 -11.79
C GLY A 175 -4.15 -10.35 -12.86
N ASP A 176 -5.19 -10.30 -13.69
CA ASP A 176 -5.33 -9.34 -14.80
C ASP A 176 -6.19 -8.11 -14.45
N ILE A 177 -6.61 -7.98 -13.19
CA ILE A 177 -7.58 -6.97 -12.77
C ILE A 177 -6.93 -5.98 -11.82
N LEU A 178 -7.13 -4.69 -12.10
CA LEU A 178 -6.78 -3.57 -11.22
C LEU A 178 -8.06 -3.09 -10.52
N TYR A 179 -8.02 -3.01 -9.19
CA TYR A 179 -9.12 -2.55 -8.35
C TYR A 179 -8.77 -1.22 -7.67
N THR A 180 -9.72 -0.28 -7.62
CA THR A 180 -9.49 1.04 -7.03
C THR A 180 -10.78 1.66 -6.49
N ASP A 181 -10.64 2.54 -5.51
CA ASP A 181 -11.71 3.41 -4.99
C ASP A 181 -11.76 4.66 -5.86
N VAL A 182 -12.83 4.77 -6.64
CA VAL A 182 -13.09 5.86 -7.56
C VAL A 182 -13.94 6.93 -6.87
N GLY A 183 -14.81 6.56 -5.94
CA GLY A 183 -15.70 7.49 -5.26
C GLY A 183 -16.78 8.11 -6.15
N GLY A 184 -17.13 7.44 -7.26
CA GLY A 184 -18.17 7.82 -8.20
C GLY A 184 -19.58 7.48 -7.71
N LYS A 185 -20.58 8.13 -8.30
CA LYS A 185 -22.02 7.89 -8.00
C LYS A 185 -22.55 6.70 -8.81
N ARG A 186 -23.79 6.27 -8.55
CA ARG A 186 -24.52 5.28 -9.38
C ARG A 186 -23.77 3.94 -9.59
N GLY A 187 -23.11 3.44 -8.56
CA GLY A 187 -22.39 2.18 -8.64
C GLY A 187 -20.91 2.31 -9.00
N TYR A 188 -20.36 3.53 -9.16
CA TYR A 188 -18.95 3.75 -9.54
C TYR A 188 -18.05 4.09 -8.34
N SER A 189 -18.36 3.62 -7.13
CA SER A 189 -17.51 3.89 -5.97
C SER A 189 -16.28 2.99 -5.97
N VAL A 190 -16.48 1.69 -6.15
CA VAL A 190 -15.41 0.70 -6.29
C VAL A 190 -15.44 0.17 -7.71
N MET A 191 -14.29 0.15 -8.38
CA MET A 191 -14.21 -0.26 -9.77
C MET A 191 -13.06 -1.24 -10.00
N ALA A 192 -13.30 -2.14 -10.94
CA ALA A 192 -12.33 -3.07 -11.48
C ALA A 192 -12.09 -2.78 -12.95
N PHE A 193 -10.82 -2.74 -13.34
CA PHE A 193 -10.37 -2.49 -14.70
C PHE A 193 -9.49 -3.64 -15.16
N ASP A 194 -9.56 -4.00 -16.43
CA ASP A 194 -8.53 -4.82 -17.06
C ASP A 194 -7.22 -4.03 -17.02
N LYS A 195 -6.20 -4.58 -16.36
CA LYS A 195 -4.98 -3.84 -16.04
C LYS A 195 -4.20 -3.41 -17.30
N MET A 196 -4.37 -4.12 -18.42
CA MET A 196 -3.60 -3.85 -19.63
C MET A 196 -4.31 -2.88 -20.57
N THR A 197 -5.63 -2.88 -20.59
CA THR A 197 -6.44 -2.11 -21.54
C THR A 197 -7.21 -0.95 -20.91
N GLY A 198 -7.32 -0.91 -19.59
CA GLY A 198 -8.14 0.06 -18.86
C GLY A 198 -9.64 -0.20 -18.97
N LYS A 199 -10.10 -1.24 -19.68
CA LYS A 199 -11.55 -1.48 -19.82
C LYS A 199 -12.17 -1.79 -18.46
N VAL A 200 -13.29 -1.14 -18.16
CA VAL A 200 -14.10 -1.47 -16.97
C VAL A 200 -14.57 -2.92 -17.06
N VAL A 201 -14.24 -3.71 -16.05
CA VAL A 201 -14.66 -5.11 -15.90
C VAL A 201 -15.94 -5.16 -15.09
N TRP A 202 -15.95 -4.50 -13.94
CA TRP A 202 -17.15 -4.28 -13.13
C TRP A 202 -17.02 -3.01 -12.32
N HIS A 203 -18.16 -2.52 -11.83
CA HIS A 203 -18.22 -1.43 -10.87
C HIS A 203 -19.32 -1.73 -9.84
N SER A 204 -19.11 -1.34 -8.59
CA SER A 204 -20.10 -1.50 -7.53
C SER A 204 -20.01 -0.40 -6.48
N GLN A 205 -20.98 -0.43 -5.56
CA GLN A 205 -21.09 0.49 -4.42
C GLN A 205 -21.32 1.96 -4.80
N THR A 206 -21.76 2.76 -3.83
CA THR A 206 -21.89 4.20 -3.97
C THR A 206 -21.50 4.84 -2.65
N ASP A 207 -20.33 5.46 -2.62
CA ASP A 207 -19.78 6.18 -1.48
C ASP A 207 -18.71 7.17 -1.97
N MET A 208 -18.29 8.07 -1.09
CA MET A 208 -17.13 8.94 -1.28
C MET A 208 -15.83 8.13 -1.18
N PRO A 209 -14.75 8.56 -1.84
CA PRO A 209 -13.48 7.87 -1.71
C PRO A 209 -12.91 8.05 -0.30
N GLY A 210 -12.38 6.97 0.27
CA GLY A 210 -11.96 6.92 1.67
C GLY A 210 -10.50 7.30 1.95
N TYR A 211 -9.69 7.61 0.92
CA TYR A 211 -8.22 7.78 0.99
C TYR A 211 -7.43 6.47 1.23
N SER A 212 -8.04 5.43 1.81
CA SER A 212 -7.41 4.13 2.04
C SER A 212 -7.11 3.36 0.76
N SER A 213 -5.87 2.87 0.63
CA SER A 213 -5.54 1.79 -0.32
C SER A 213 -6.23 0.48 0.08
N PRO A 214 -6.80 -0.33 -0.86
CA PRO A 214 -7.43 -1.61 -0.56
C PRO A 214 -6.43 -2.69 -0.22
N ILE A 215 -6.96 -3.80 0.31
CA ILE A 215 -6.27 -5.07 0.48
C ILE A 215 -7.04 -6.20 -0.22
N SER A 216 -6.30 -7.24 -0.59
CA SER A 216 -6.83 -8.54 -0.97
C SER A 216 -6.60 -9.52 0.19
N ALA A 217 -7.60 -10.35 0.48
CA ALA A 217 -7.51 -11.35 1.54
C ALA A 217 -8.30 -12.60 1.18
N THR A 218 -7.71 -13.77 1.41
CA THR A 218 -8.44 -15.04 1.43
C THR A 218 -8.87 -15.31 2.87
N ILE A 219 -10.16 -15.14 3.14
CA ILE A 219 -10.75 -15.31 4.48
C ILE A 219 -11.49 -16.63 4.46
N ASN A 220 -11.05 -17.61 5.27
CA ASN A 220 -11.67 -18.95 5.35
C ASN A 220 -11.94 -19.60 3.97
N GLY A 221 -11.02 -19.42 3.02
CA GLY A 221 -11.09 -19.97 1.66
C GLY A 221 -11.87 -19.13 0.64
N LEU A 222 -12.50 -18.03 1.04
CA LEU A 222 -13.19 -17.09 0.15
C LEU A 222 -12.32 -15.86 -0.11
N ASN A 223 -12.05 -15.56 -1.39
CA ASN A 223 -11.28 -14.39 -1.78
C ASN A 223 -12.14 -13.13 -1.65
N HIS A 224 -11.57 -12.10 -1.03
CA HIS A 224 -12.16 -10.80 -0.84
C HIS A 224 -11.24 -9.73 -1.41
N ILE A 225 -11.83 -8.72 -2.03
CA ILE A 225 -11.21 -7.41 -2.13
C ILE A 225 -11.89 -6.45 -1.14
N VAL A 226 -11.09 -5.82 -0.27
CA VAL A 226 -11.60 -5.02 0.86
C VAL A 226 -11.26 -3.56 0.67
N PHE A 227 -12.29 -2.70 0.71
CA PHE A 227 -12.19 -1.26 0.58
C PHE A 227 -12.72 -0.57 1.84
N LEU A 228 -11.96 0.40 2.34
CA LEU A 228 -12.43 1.33 3.35
C LEU A 228 -12.74 2.66 2.66
N THR A 229 -14.01 2.84 2.29
CA THR A 229 -14.53 4.02 1.60
C THR A 229 -14.83 5.13 2.62
N GLY A 230 -15.41 6.25 2.19
CA GLY A 230 -15.64 7.42 3.04
C GLY A 230 -16.53 7.17 4.27
N THR A 231 -17.49 6.23 4.18
CA THR A 231 -18.48 5.99 5.25
C THR A 231 -18.52 4.56 5.76
N LYS A 232 -17.81 3.61 5.15
CA LYS A 232 -17.89 2.19 5.50
C LYS A 232 -16.66 1.41 5.05
N VAL A 233 -16.48 0.23 5.62
CA VAL A 233 -15.65 -0.82 5.01
C VAL A 233 -16.56 -1.81 4.31
N VAL A 234 -16.13 -2.30 3.14
CA VAL A 234 -16.82 -3.32 2.37
C VAL A 234 -15.85 -4.45 2.00
N GLY A 235 -16.33 -5.69 2.06
CA GLY A 235 -15.68 -6.84 1.46
C GLY A 235 -16.47 -7.31 0.25
N LEU A 236 -15.82 -7.40 -0.91
CA LEU A 236 -16.45 -7.70 -2.19
C LEU A 236 -15.88 -8.97 -2.81
N ASP A 237 -16.67 -9.62 -3.66
CA ASP A 237 -16.19 -10.63 -4.59
C ASP A 237 -15.26 -9.96 -5.62
N PRO A 238 -13.98 -10.38 -5.73
CA PRO A 238 -13.08 -9.83 -6.75
C PRO A 238 -13.53 -10.13 -8.19
N ILE A 239 -14.37 -11.15 -8.42
CA ILE A 239 -14.79 -11.59 -9.76
C ILE A 239 -15.81 -10.64 -10.37
N ASP A 240 -16.85 -10.26 -9.63
CA ASP A 240 -17.99 -9.49 -10.15
C ASP A 240 -18.36 -8.24 -9.32
N GLY A 241 -17.62 -7.98 -8.23
CA GLY A 241 -17.86 -6.84 -7.36
C GLY A 241 -19.07 -6.99 -6.44
N HIS A 242 -19.65 -8.21 -6.34
CA HIS A 242 -20.74 -8.51 -5.43
C HIS A 242 -20.37 -8.20 -3.98
N LEU A 243 -21.29 -7.58 -3.24
CA LEU A 243 -21.06 -7.25 -1.83
C LEU A 243 -21.26 -8.49 -0.97
N TYR A 244 -20.20 -8.96 -0.33
CA TYR A 244 -20.33 -9.98 0.70
C TYR A 244 -20.81 -9.37 2.01
N TRP A 245 -20.09 -8.36 2.50
CA TRP A 245 -20.37 -7.72 3.77
C TRP A 245 -19.97 -6.25 3.78
N GLU A 246 -20.59 -5.48 4.66
CA GLU A 246 -20.21 -4.10 4.94
C GLU A 246 -20.29 -3.80 6.44
N PHE A 247 -19.53 -2.81 6.88
CA PHE A 247 -19.60 -2.28 8.25
C PHE A 247 -19.50 -0.75 8.25
N PRO A 248 -20.46 -0.02 8.86
CA PRO A 248 -20.44 1.43 8.91
C PRO A 248 -19.23 2.00 9.65
N TRP A 249 -18.50 2.92 9.01
CA TRP A 249 -17.30 3.55 9.53
C TRP A 249 -17.10 4.99 9.02
N THR A 250 -18.01 5.89 9.41
CA THR A 250 -17.90 7.31 9.05
C THR A 250 -16.98 8.10 9.99
N THR A 251 -16.07 8.87 9.41
CA THR A 251 -15.23 9.87 10.09
C THR A 251 -15.68 11.29 9.74
N ASN A 252 -15.27 12.28 10.54
CA ASN A 252 -15.42 13.68 10.13
C ASN A 252 -14.64 13.93 8.82
N GLY A 253 -15.32 14.47 7.80
CA GLY A 253 -14.72 14.72 6.48
C GLY A 253 -14.45 13.48 5.61
N PHE A 254 -14.96 12.30 5.99
CA PHE A 254 -14.78 11.03 5.24
C PHE A 254 -13.31 10.62 5.05
N ILE A 255 -12.45 10.94 6.02
CA ILE A 255 -11.01 10.69 5.99
C ILE A 255 -10.67 9.36 6.67
N ASN A 256 -10.68 8.30 5.88
CA ASN A 256 -10.31 6.95 6.28
C ASN A 256 -8.95 6.56 5.67
N ALA A 257 -7.88 7.28 6.00
CA ALA A 257 -6.60 7.12 5.30
C ALA A 257 -5.83 5.81 5.60
N ALA A 258 -6.14 5.11 6.69
CA ALA A 258 -5.43 3.89 7.05
C ALA A 258 -5.95 2.68 6.26
N THR A 259 -5.03 1.92 5.67
CA THR A 259 -5.33 0.67 4.98
C THR A 259 -5.86 -0.37 5.98
N PRO A 260 -6.97 -1.07 5.68
CA PRO A 260 -7.41 -2.22 6.46
C PRO A 260 -6.28 -3.23 6.67
N ILE A 261 -6.26 -3.88 7.84
CA ILE A 261 -5.27 -4.90 8.15
C ILE A 261 -6.00 -6.23 8.27
N PHE A 262 -5.65 -7.19 7.41
CA PHE A 262 -6.08 -8.57 7.58
C PHE A 262 -5.28 -9.23 8.71
N ILE A 263 -6.00 -9.84 9.63
CA ILE A 263 -5.48 -10.60 10.77
C ILE A 263 -5.96 -12.03 10.56
N PRO A 264 -5.07 -12.94 10.13
CA PRO A 264 -5.45 -14.32 9.86
C PRO A 264 -6.05 -15.00 11.09
N GLU A 265 -6.99 -15.91 10.91
CA GLU A 265 -7.51 -16.40 9.62
C GLU A 265 -8.72 -15.62 9.06
N ASP A 266 -9.35 -14.78 9.89
CA ASP A 266 -10.72 -14.33 9.64
C ASP A 266 -11.03 -12.89 10.07
N LYS A 267 -10.05 -12.09 10.49
CA LYS A 267 -10.33 -10.76 11.06
C LYS A 267 -9.84 -9.62 10.19
N ILE A 268 -10.57 -8.51 10.23
CA ILE A 268 -10.21 -7.25 9.59
C ILE A 268 -10.16 -6.17 10.67
N PHE A 269 -8.98 -5.59 10.86
CA PHE A 269 -8.80 -4.40 11.66
C PHE A 269 -8.90 -3.15 10.78
N ILE A 270 -9.72 -2.19 11.23
CA ILE A 270 -9.85 -0.88 10.61
C ILE A 270 -9.55 0.22 11.63
N SER A 271 -9.03 1.33 11.15
CA SER A 271 -8.67 2.47 11.98
C SER A 271 -8.84 3.77 11.23
N ALA A 272 -9.13 4.85 11.97
CA ALA A 272 -9.04 6.19 11.44
C ALA A 272 -8.67 7.22 12.51
N GLY A 273 -8.04 8.29 12.04
CA GLY A 273 -7.72 9.51 12.77
C GLY A 273 -8.95 10.28 13.24
N TYR A 274 -8.78 11.59 13.45
CA TYR A 274 -9.89 12.55 13.68
C TYR A 274 -10.85 12.13 14.80
N GLY A 275 -10.32 11.51 15.86
CA GLY A 275 -11.10 11.05 17.01
C GLY A 275 -11.94 9.78 16.78
N LYS A 276 -11.82 9.11 15.63
CA LYS A 276 -12.63 7.93 15.31
C LYS A 276 -12.24 6.72 16.14
N GLY A 277 -10.98 6.28 16.07
CA GLY A 277 -10.47 5.13 16.80
C GLY A 277 -10.17 3.95 15.88
N ALA A 278 -10.40 2.75 16.39
CA ALA A 278 -10.22 1.50 15.65
C ALA A 278 -11.35 0.50 15.98
N ALA A 279 -11.52 -0.48 15.10
CA ALA A 279 -12.41 -1.61 15.30
C ALA A 279 -11.78 -2.89 14.76
N LEU A 280 -12.18 -4.02 15.35
CA LEU A 280 -11.88 -5.35 14.85
C LEU A 280 -13.18 -6.03 14.47
N LEU A 281 -13.22 -6.50 13.23
CA LEU A 281 -14.32 -7.27 12.66
C LEU A 281 -13.85 -8.70 12.46
N GLN A 282 -14.69 -9.67 12.79
CA GLN A 282 -14.56 -11.07 12.39
C GLN A 282 -15.42 -11.31 11.16
N ILE A 283 -14.89 -12.02 10.18
CA ILE A 283 -15.56 -12.32 8.92
C ILE A 283 -15.89 -13.81 8.91
N ASP A 284 -17.16 -14.12 9.11
CA ASP A 284 -17.66 -15.49 9.05
C ASP A 284 -18.02 -15.83 7.61
N VAL A 285 -17.54 -16.98 7.12
CA VAL A 285 -17.71 -17.44 5.74
C VAL A 285 -18.52 -18.74 5.74
N GLU A 286 -19.60 -18.75 4.96
CA GLU A 286 -20.46 -19.91 4.75
C GLU A 286 -20.65 -20.15 3.25
N GLY A 287 -19.84 -21.04 2.68
CA GLY A 287 -19.84 -21.30 1.24
C GLY A 287 -19.35 -20.10 0.44
N LYS A 288 -20.26 -19.45 -0.31
CA LYS A 288 -19.98 -18.23 -1.09
C LYS A 288 -20.49 -16.95 -0.43
N ASN A 289 -21.01 -17.05 0.79
CA ASN A 289 -21.48 -15.90 1.55
C ASN A 289 -20.47 -15.58 2.64
N ALA A 290 -20.39 -14.31 3.02
CA ALA A 290 -19.64 -13.89 4.20
C ALA A 290 -20.37 -12.77 4.94
N THR A 291 -20.15 -12.67 6.25
CA THR A 291 -20.75 -11.63 7.11
C THR A 291 -19.69 -11.04 8.02
N ALA A 292 -19.83 -9.75 8.34
CA ALA A 292 -18.93 -9.06 9.27
C ALA A 292 -19.56 -8.91 10.65
N ASN A 293 -18.91 -9.47 11.65
CA ASN A 293 -19.29 -9.41 13.06
C ASN A 293 -18.33 -8.52 13.84
N LEU A 294 -18.87 -7.57 14.58
CA LEU A 294 -18.06 -6.66 15.39
C LEU A 294 -17.54 -7.38 16.64
N ILE A 295 -16.22 -7.44 16.81
CA ILE A 295 -15.59 -7.96 18.03
C ILE A 295 -15.41 -6.85 19.07
N TRP A 296 -14.78 -5.74 18.67
CA TRP A 296 -14.64 -4.57 19.54
C TRP A 296 -14.48 -3.27 18.75
N VAL A 297 -14.83 -2.16 19.40
CA VAL A 297 -14.50 -0.79 18.98
C VAL A 297 -13.75 -0.11 20.10
N ALA A 298 -12.77 0.73 19.75
CA ALA A 298 -12.05 1.50 20.75
C ALA A 298 -11.61 2.89 20.26
N LYS A 299 -11.64 3.88 21.17
CA LYS A 299 -11.15 5.25 20.94
C LYS A 299 -9.61 5.39 21.03
N LYS A 300 -8.91 4.35 20.59
CA LYS A 300 -7.44 4.23 20.59
C LYS A 300 -6.98 3.67 19.24
N MET A 301 -5.68 3.76 19.01
CA MET A 301 -5.05 3.40 17.74
C MET A 301 -5.67 4.16 16.57
N LYS A 302 -5.80 5.49 16.70
CA LYS A 302 -6.28 6.40 15.65
C LYS A 302 -5.18 6.60 14.61
N ASN A 303 -5.15 5.76 13.59
CA ASN A 303 -4.19 5.90 12.50
C ASN A 303 -4.59 7.11 11.65
N HIS A 304 -3.80 8.19 11.75
CA HIS A 304 -4.09 9.44 11.06
C HIS A 304 -3.76 9.35 9.56
N MET A 305 -2.49 9.07 9.24
CA MET A 305 -2.01 8.85 7.86
C MET A 305 -1.26 7.51 7.74
N ALA A 306 -0.56 7.09 8.80
CA ALA A 306 0.21 5.86 8.83
C ALA A 306 -0.65 4.65 9.21
N THR A 307 -0.60 3.60 8.41
CA THR A 307 -1.23 2.32 8.74
C THR A 307 -0.36 1.53 9.71
N SER A 308 -0.98 0.92 10.73
CA SER A 308 -0.30 0.07 11.71
C SER A 308 0.19 -1.26 11.09
N ILE A 309 1.11 -1.94 11.76
CA ILE A 309 1.58 -3.28 11.40
C ILE A 309 1.01 -4.29 12.39
N TYR A 310 0.38 -5.35 11.88
CA TYR A 310 0.04 -6.53 12.68
C TYR A 310 1.24 -7.48 12.72
N LEU A 311 1.61 -7.93 13.91
CA LEU A 311 2.73 -8.84 14.13
C LEU A 311 2.48 -9.66 15.40
N ASP A 312 2.47 -10.99 15.26
CA ASP A 312 2.39 -11.97 16.35
C ASP A 312 1.27 -11.72 17.37
N GLY A 313 0.06 -11.38 16.89
CA GLY A 313 -1.12 -11.13 17.75
C GLY A 313 -1.23 -9.70 18.28
N TYR A 314 -0.35 -8.79 17.86
CA TYR A 314 -0.33 -7.40 18.30
C TYR A 314 -0.31 -6.43 17.13
N ILE A 315 -0.83 -5.22 17.36
CA ILE A 315 -0.83 -4.13 16.39
C ILE A 315 0.09 -3.03 16.88
N TYR A 316 1.07 -2.69 16.06
CA TYR A 316 2.07 -1.65 16.30
C TYR A 316 1.83 -0.48 15.37
N GLY A 317 1.61 0.71 15.90
CA GLY A 317 1.34 1.86 15.05
C GLY A 317 1.06 3.14 15.80
N PHE A 318 0.76 4.20 15.05
CA PHE A 318 0.53 5.53 15.61
C PHE A 318 -0.94 5.75 15.94
N ASP A 319 -1.19 6.12 17.20
CA ASP A 319 -2.46 6.69 17.65
C ASP A 319 -2.30 8.21 17.69
N ASP A 320 -2.66 8.85 16.57
CA ASP A 320 -2.27 10.20 16.17
C ASP A 320 -0.75 10.40 16.32
N ARG A 321 -0.32 11.02 17.42
CA ARG A 321 1.06 11.45 17.67
C ARG A 321 1.86 10.50 18.58
N ILE A 322 1.27 9.36 18.94
CA ILE A 322 1.79 8.44 19.97
C ILE A 322 1.97 7.06 19.35
N LEU A 323 3.19 6.55 19.33
CA LEU A 323 3.47 5.17 18.94
C LEU A 323 2.93 4.22 20.01
N LYS A 324 2.19 3.20 19.62
CA LYS A 324 1.55 2.24 20.53
C LYS A 324 1.71 0.81 20.07
N CYS A 325 1.60 -0.09 21.04
CA CYS A 325 1.28 -1.50 20.82
C CYS A 325 -0.05 -1.80 21.52
N ILE A 326 -0.94 -2.47 20.81
CA ILE A 326 -2.18 -3.02 21.37
C ILE A 326 -2.24 -4.52 21.08
N ASP A 327 -2.84 -5.26 22.00
CA ASP A 327 -3.30 -6.63 21.79
C ASP A 327 -4.39 -6.61 20.71
N ALA A 328 -4.20 -7.38 19.64
CA ALA A 328 -5.10 -7.33 18.48
C ALA A 328 -6.50 -7.84 18.84
N GLU A 329 -6.60 -8.95 19.58
CA GLU A 329 -7.86 -9.61 19.92
C GLU A 329 -8.73 -8.78 20.89
N THR A 330 -8.10 -8.11 21.85
CA THR A 330 -8.82 -7.37 22.92
C THR A 330 -8.80 -5.86 22.74
N GLY A 331 -7.97 -5.36 21.82
CA GLY A 331 -7.64 -3.95 21.65
C GLY A 331 -6.90 -3.34 22.85
N LYS A 332 -6.57 -4.08 23.91
CA LYS A 332 -5.96 -3.53 25.14
C LYS A 332 -4.56 -2.99 24.85
N MET A 333 -4.23 -1.84 25.45
CA MET A 333 -2.92 -1.22 25.26
C MET A 333 -1.87 -1.99 26.03
N ALA A 334 -0.83 -2.43 25.33
CA ALA A 334 0.34 -3.05 25.94
C ALA A 334 1.33 -1.97 26.41
N TRP A 335 1.67 -1.03 25.52
CA TRP A 335 2.48 0.14 25.85
C TRP A 335 2.23 1.31 24.90
N LYS A 336 2.79 2.47 25.26
CA LYS A 336 2.81 3.68 24.44
C LYS A 336 4.14 4.41 24.57
N ASN A 337 4.58 5.07 23.50
CA ASN A 337 5.77 5.90 23.47
C ASN A 337 5.52 7.20 22.68
N ARG A 338 6.16 8.30 23.10
CA ARG A 338 6.06 9.62 22.45
C ARG A 338 7.40 9.98 21.81
N GLY A 339 7.40 11.03 20.98
CA GLY A 339 8.64 11.64 20.45
C GLY A 339 8.83 11.52 18.95
N PHE A 340 7.90 10.91 18.23
CA PHE A 340 7.93 10.78 16.75
C PHE A 340 6.81 11.55 16.04
N GLY A 341 5.92 12.22 16.79
CA GLY A 341 4.77 12.92 16.19
C GLY A 341 3.87 11.97 15.41
N GLU A 342 3.29 12.43 14.30
CA GLU A 342 2.45 11.65 13.38
C GLU A 342 3.32 10.81 12.43
N GLY A 343 4.16 9.96 13.01
CA GLY A 343 5.16 9.21 12.26
C GLY A 343 4.60 8.02 11.47
N THR A 344 5.49 7.38 10.74
CA THR A 344 5.27 6.17 9.94
C THR A 344 6.26 5.08 10.36
N LEU A 345 5.99 3.83 9.99
CA LEU A 345 6.84 2.69 10.33
C LEU A 345 6.85 1.62 9.23
N VAL A 346 7.99 0.93 9.12
CA VAL A 346 8.16 -0.32 8.38
C VAL A 346 8.87 -1.32 9.30
N TYR A 347 8.58 -2.61 9.16
CA TYR A 347 9.22 -3.67 9.94
C TYR A 347 10.16 -4.50 9.07
N ALA A 348 11.36 -4.82 9.58
CA ALA A 348 12.33 -5.67 8.91
C ALA A 348 13.27 -6.32 9.94
N ASP A 349 13.56 -7.61 9.77
CA ASP A 349 14.59 -8.34 10.53
C ASP A 349 14.53 -8.12 12.06
N GLY A 350 13.33 -8.22 12.63
CA GLY A 350 13.10 -8.08 14.07
C GLY A 350 12.95 -6.64 14.59
N HIS A 351 12.95 -5.63 13.71
CA HIS A 351 13.01 -4.22 14.08
C HIS A 351 12.02 -3.36 13.31
N PHE A 352 11.51 -2.32 13.96
CA PHE A 352 10.76 -1.25 13.32
C PHE A 352 11.72 -0.12 12.95
N ILE A 353 11.71 0.28 11.68
CA ILE A 353 12.31 1.53 11.22
C ILE A 353 11.19 2.57 11.27
N VAL A 354 11.37 3.59 12.12
CA VAL A 354 10.37 4.64 12.35
C VAL A 354 10.87 5.97 11.84
N LEU A 355 10.03 6.63 11.04
CA LEU A 355 10.23 8.00 10.59
C LEU A 355 9.18 8.88 11.26
N GLY A 356 9.61 9.83 12.08
CA GLY A 356 8.72 10.81 12.69
C GLY A 356 8.27 11.88 11.69
N ASP A 357 7.15 12.54 11.99
CA ASP A 357 6.51 13.57 11.13
C ASP A 357 7.40 14.78 10.78
N LYS A 358 8.49 14.99 11.53
CA LYS A 358 9.51 16.01 11.29
C LYS A 358 10.89 15.43 10.95
N GLY A 359 10.93 14.21 10.43
CA GLY A 359 12.14 13.61 9.87
C GLY A 359 13.07 12.93 10.88
N LYS A 360 12.64 12.72 12.13
CA LYS A 360 13.41 11.94 13.11
C LYS A 360 13.41 10.46 12.70
N LEU A 361 14.58 9.85 12.56
CA LEU A 361 14.73 8.43 12.20
C LEU A 361 15.16 7.62 13.42
N ALA A 362 14.56 6.46 13.65
CA ALA A 362 14.99 5.54 14.69
C ALA A 362 14.82 4.07 14.27
N LEU A 363 15.67 3.21 14.83
CA LEU A 363 15.53 1.77 14.77
C LEU A 363 15.10 1.23 16.12
N LEU A 364 14.01 0.48 16.15
CA LEU A 364 13.32 0.10 17.37
C LEU A 364 13.16 -1.42 17.41
N LYS A 365 13.50 -2.02 18.55
CA LYS A 365 13.11 -3.39 18.88
C LYS A 365 11.90 -3.31 19.79
N ALA A 366 10.77 -3.85 19.35
CA ALA A 366 9.53 -3.79 20.11
C ALA A 366 8.85 -5.14 20.19
N THR A 367 8.32 -5.44 21.37
CA THR A 367 7.50 -6.61 21.69
C THR A 367 6.29 -6.13 22.47
N PRO A 368 5.31 -6.98 22.79
CA PRO A 368 4.18 -6.58 23.64
C PRO A 368 4.60 -6.12 25.04
N LYS A 369 5.75 -6.57 25.55
CA LYS A 369 6.21 -6.24 26.89
C LYS A 369 6.88 -4.88 26.97
N ALA A 370 7.62 -4.52 25.91
CA ALA A 370 8.46 -3.34 25.94
C ALA A 370 8.82 -2.85 24.54
N PHE A 371 9.24 -1.60 24.54
CA PHE A 371 9.78 -0.87 23.41
C PHE A 371 11.21 -0.45 23.76
N GLU A 372 12.17 -0.69 22.85
CA GLU A 372 13.57 -0.30 22.99
C GLU A 372 14.04 0.38 21.71
N GLN A 373 14.56 1.61 21.81
CA GLN A 373 15.26 2.25 20.70
C GLN A 373 16.71 1.74 20.67
N VAL A 374 17.03 0.92 19.66
CA VAL A 374 18.34 0.27 19.54
C VAL A 374 19.34 1.06 18.70
N ALA A 375 18.87 2.00 17.87
CA ALA A 375 19.71 2.97 17.18
C ALA A 375 18.98 4.30 16.95
N ASP A 376 19.72 5.40 17.04
CA ASP A 376 19.26 6.74 16.69
C ASP A 376 19.75 7.08 15.27
N GLY A 377 18.84 7.45 14.39
CA GLY A 377 19.15 7.89 13.02
C GLY A 377 19.29 9.40 12.90
N GLY A 378 19.15 10.14 14.01
CA GLY A 378 19.11 11.59 14.02
C GLY A 378 17.86 12.13 13.32
N LYS A 379 18.04 13.22 12.60
CA LYS A 379 16.99 13.91 11.83
C LYS A 379 17.42 14.07 10.37
N PRO A 380 17.46 12.98 9.57
CA PRO A 380 17.98 13.01 8.21
C PRO A 380 17.14 13.82 7.22
N LEU A 381 15.90 14.13 7.56
CA LEU A 381 14.98 14.88 6.72
C LEU A 381 14.48 16.13 7.44
N ASN A 382 14.23 17.19 6.66
CA ASN A 382 13.50 18.36 7.13
C ASN A 382 12.07 18.38 6.57
N ASP A 383 11.28 19.40 6.90
CA ASP A 383 9.86 19.51 6.55
C ASP A 383 8.98 18.37 7.08
N SER A 384 7.74 18.29 6.57
CA SER A 384 6.79 17.23 6.90
C SER A 384 7.22 15.91 6.26
N CYS A 385 7.23 14.84 7.06
CA CYS A 385 7.57 13.48 6.64
C CYS A 385 6.38 12.55 6.90
N TRP A 386 5.40 12.58 5.99
CA TRP A 386 4.17 11.78 6.11
C TRP A 386 4.16 10.55 5.18
N THR A 387 5.29 10.29 4.54
CA THR A 387 5.48 9.16 3.65
C THR A 387 6.10 7.99 4.43
N VAL A 388 5.61 6.77 4.17
CA VAL A 388 6.17 5.56 4.78
C VAL A 388 7.58 5.28 4.22
N PRO A 389 8.55 4.86 5.05
CA PRO A 389 9.85 4.42 4.56
C PRO A 389 9.73 3.26 3.58
N THR A 390 10.63 3.22 2.60
CA THR A 390 10.73 2.12 1.65
C THR A 390 12.06 1.40 1.85
N LEU A 391 12.02 0.08 2.05
CA LEU A 391 13.20 -0.75 2.22
C LEU A 391 13.28 -1.75 1.07
N ALA A 392 14.29 -1.59 0.23
CA ALA A 392 14.49 -2.40 -0.97
C ALA A 392 15.98 -2.56 -1.27
N ASN A 393 16.42 -3.78 -1.56
CA ASN A 393 17.78 -4.10 -2.02
C ASN A 393 18.90 -3.62 -1.05
N GLY A 394 18.63 -3.71 0.25
CA GLY A 394 19.50 -3.26 1.33
C GLY A 394 19.59 -1.74 1.47
N ARG A 395 18.69 -0.99 0.83
CA ARG A 395 18.65 0.47 0.88
C ARG A 395 17.35 0.95 1.51
N LEU A 396 17.48 1.95 2.37
CA LEU A 396 16.35 2.66 2.96
C LEU A 396 16.14 3.97 2.24
N TYR A 397 15.00 4.11 1.57
CA TYR A 397 14.57 5.35 0.93
C TYR A 397 13.59 6.06 1.84
N LEU A 398 13.91 7.30 2.18
CA LEU A 398 13.05 8.18 2.96
C LEU A 398 12.71 9.40 2.12
N ARG A 399 11.50 9.91 2.34
CA ARG A 399 10.99 11.08 1.64
C ARG A 399 10.36 12.04 2.62
N SER A 400 10.74 13.32 2.51
CA SER A 400 9.97 14.42 3.08
C SER A 400 9.05 15.01 2.01
N LYS A 401 8.33 16.08 2.37
CA LYS A 401 7.58 16.85 1.39
C LYS A 401 8.42 17.25 0.17
N THR A 402 9.71 17.57 0.31
CA THR A 402 10.51 18.26 -0.71
C THR A 402 11.74 17.51 -1.22
N GLU A 403 12.22 16.50 -0.48
CA GLU A 403 13.46 15.79 -0.77
C GLU A 403 13.33 14.27 -0.58
N VAL A 404 14.20 13.54 -1.28
CA VAL A 404 14.39 12.09 -1.14
C VAL A 404 15.83 11.81 -0.74
N VAL A 405 16.02 10.92 0.22
CA VAL A 405 17.33 10.47 0.69
C VAL A 405 17.40 8.95 0.68
N CYS A 406 18.58 8.42 0.37
CA CYS A 406 18.87 7.00 0.36
C CYS A 406 19.97 6.67 1.36
N PHE A 407 19.74 5.66 2.19
CA PHE A 407 20.69 5.14 3.17
C PHE A 407 21.07 3.69 2.87
N ASP A 408 22.31 3.33 3.17
CA ASP A 408 22.79 1.95 3.13
C ASP A 408 22.43 1.23 4.43
N LEU A 409 21.59 0.20 4.32
CA LEU A 409 21.21 -0.70 5.40
C LEU A 409 21.67 -2.14 5.15
N LYS A 410 22.59 -2.39 4.22
CA LYS A 410 23.10 -3.75 4.02
C LYS A 410 23.75 -4.29 5.30
N PRO A 411 23.44 -5.53 5.71
CA PRO A 411 24.17 -6.20 6.78
C PRO A 411 25.67 -6.27 6.45
N LYS A 412 26.50 -6.17 7.48
CA LYS A 412 27.95 -6.36 7.36
C LYS A 412 28.33 -7.81 7.18
#